data_AF-A0A7X9IEJ7-F1
#
_entry.id   AF-A0A7X9IEJ7-F1
#
_cell.length_a   1.000
_cell.length_b   1.000
_cell.length_c   1.000
_cell.angle_alpha   90.00
_cell.angle_beta   90.00
_cell.angle_gamma   90.00
#
_symmetry.space_group_name_H-M   'P 1'
#
loop_
_entity.id
_entity.type
_entity.pdbx_description
1 polymer ?
#
loop_
_entity_poly.entity_id
_entity_poly.type
_entity_poly.pdbx_seq_one_letter_code
_entity_poly.pdbx_strand_id
1 'polypeptide(L)'
;MRGWSQLVILPVMLFIAGIVSAQNPHDIATLRAELEQTDEVIIQAREAVAESGSERARAQLTAAEKLQERAWSLGNAAIAEDNVQLAKQARKFTDKARQRAEQALAVTRQAEENDDFVRRRIEATDDLIAATQEKLTGDSPPEFRVMFDSAREKQQRAREFLQSRRLKMALQMTLQAQKSLNRILDGLGLQEKAQREYDALQERYLSLSRQTAASDHPEADARRRQAEQMRSEAEQQAADGRYAQAERTLRKAVEILAALQQSADGPQMIAASLEELTRWADRLAPQVQTSTDPKAHRLYDAARDHLTQGAALAQQGNYERAAKRLQAARQTLSELSNIVEQ
;
A
#
# COMPACT_ATOMS: atom_id res chain seq x y z
N MET A 1 47.49 -42.03 -16.53
CA MET A 1 46.39 -41.56 -17.42
C MET A 1 46.57 -40.07 -17.62
N ARG A 2 46.83 -39.65 -18.86
CA ARG A 2 47.13 -38.27 -19.26
C ARG A 2 45.82 -37.57 -19.60
N GLY A 3 45.46 -36.50 -18.89
CA GLY A 3 44.33 -35.61 -19.20
C GLY A 3 44.85 -34.21 -19.48
N TRP A 4 44.47 -33.68 -20.64
CA TRP A 4 45.08 -32.54 -21.32
C TRP A 4 44.82 -31.18 -20.65
N SER A 5 45.90 -30.46 -20.36
CA SER A 5 45.89 -29.03 -20.02
C SER A 5 45.70 -28.21 -21.29
N GLN A 6 44.47 -27.79 -21.62
CA GLN A 6 44.26 -26.79 -22.68
C GLN A 6 44.51 -25.39 -22.12
N LEU A 7 45.74 -24.92 -22.37
CA LEU A 7 46.15 -23.52 -22.27
C LEU A 7 45.42 -22.72 -23.37
N VAL A 8 44.38 -21.99 -22.98
CA VAL A 8 43.71 -21.02 -23.86
C VAL A 8 44.56 -19.74 -23.85
N ILE A 9 45.45 -19.63 -24.84
CA ILE A 9 46.19 -18.40 -25.15
C ILE A 9 45.24 -17.50 -25.94
N LEU A 10 44.77 -16.43 -25.30
CA LEU A 10 43.94 -15.42 -25.94
C LEU A 10 44.84 -14.49 -26.78
N PRO A 11 44.59 -14.33 -28.10
CA PRO A 11 45.39 -13.43 -28.91
C PRO A 11 45.01 -11.98 -28.60
N VAL A 12 45.97 -11.23 -28.07
CA VAL A 12 45.91 -9.76 -27.98
C VAL A 12 46.11 -9.21 -29.40
N MET A 13 45.02 -8.98 -30.12
CA MET A 13 45.05 -8.23 -31.37
C MET A 13 45.20 -6.73 -31.07
N LEU A 14 46.41 -6.24 -31.32
CA LEU A 14 46.75 -4.82 -31.38
C LEU A 14 46.32 -4.28 -32.75
N PHE A 15 45.15 -3.64 -32.82
CA PHE A 15 44.70 -2.90 -34.00
C PHE A 15 45.09 -1.43 -33.85
N ILE A 16 46.14 -1.02 -34.57
CA ILE A 16 46.46 0.38 -34.83
C ILE A 16 45.79 0.73 -36.16
N ALA A 17 44.66 1.45 -36.10
CA ALA A 17 44.04 2.05 -37.27
C ALA A 17 43.78 3.53 -36.97
N GLY A 18 44.72 4.37 -37.43
CA GLY A 18 44.51 5.81 -37.56
C GLY A 18 43.71 6.08 -38.83
N ILE A 19 42.39 6.21 -38.69
CA ILE A 19 41.51 6.80 -39.70
C ILE A 19 40.82 7.98 -39.03
N VAL A 20 41.11 9.17 -39.53
CA VAL A 20 40.40 10.41 -39.20
C VAL A 20 39.01 10.29 -39.85
N SER A 21 38.04 9.74 -39.12
CA SER A 21 36.67 9.63 -39.58
C SER A 21 35.93 10.95 -39.41
N ALA A 22 35.38 11.41 -40.54
CA ALA A 22 34.37 12.44 -40.63
C ALA A 22 33.18 12.17 -39.70
N GLN A 23 32.54 13.25 -39.26
CA GLN A 23 31.39 13.31 -38.35
C GLN A 23 30.25 12.41 -38.85
N ASN A 24 30.19 11.17 -38.35
CA ASN A 24 29.23 10.18 -38.80
C ASN A 24 27.90 10.31 -38.03
N PRO A 25 26.76 10.57 -38.69
CA PRO A 25 25.43 10.54 -38.07
C PRO A 25 25.04 9.16 -37.49
N HIS A 26 25.89 8.14 -37.66
CA HIS A 26 25.76 6.83 -37.04
C HIS A 26 25.97 6.82 -35.50
N ASP A 27 26.51 7.90 -34.93
CA ASP A 27 26.76 8.02 -33.49
C ASP A 27 25.48 8.17 -32.64
N ILE A 28 24.38 8.70 -33.18
CA ILE A 28 23.14 8.87 -32.40
C ILE A 28 22.30 7.60 -32.44
N ALA A 29 22.26 6.90 -33.58
CA ALA A 29 21.53 5.65 -33.72
C ALA A 29 22.05 4.54 -32.78
N THR A 30 23.37 4.48 -32.58
CA THR A 30 24.00 3.47 -31.70
C THR A 30 23.92 3.82 -30.21
N LEU A 31 23.70 5.09 -29.84
CA LEU A 31 23.60 5.52 -28.43
C LEU A 31 22.43 4.85 -27.70
N ARG A 32 21.27 4.73 -28.36
CA ARG A 32 20.08 4.13 -27.73
C ARG A 32 20.31 2.66 -27.36
N ALA A 33 20.91 1.89 -28.27
CA ALA A 33 21.26 0.50 -28.02
C ALA A 33 22.25 0.35 -26.83
N GLU A 34 23.22 1.27 -26.69
CA GLU A 34 24.15 1.26 -25.55
C GLU A 34 23.49 1.60 -24.21
N LEU A 35 22.49 2.49 -24.21
CA LEU A 35 21.69 2.79 -23.03
C LEU A 35 20.89 1.56 -22.61
N GLU A 36 20.15 0.96 -23.55
CA GLU A 36 19.32 -0.24 -23.30
C GLU A 36 20.19 -1.42 -22.81
N GLN A 37 21.35 -1.66 -23.42
CA GLN A 37 22.28 -2.70 -22.98
C GLN A 37 22.76 -2.48 -21.52
N THR A 38 23.03 -1.24 -21.13
CA THR A 38 23.41 -0.94 -19.74
C THR A 38 22.26 -1.16 -18.76
N ASP A 39 21.02 -0.88 -19.17
CA ASP A 39 19.85 -1.16 -18.34
C ASP A 39 19.72 -2.67 -18.04
N GLU A 40 20.00 -3.53 -19.03
CA GLU A 40 20.03 -4.99 -18.83
C GLU A 40 21.07 -5.40 -17.77
N VAL A 41 22.28 -4.83 -17.81
CA VAL A 41 23.32 -5.11 -16.81
C VAL A 41 22.90 -4.61 -15.42
N ILE A 42 22.25 -3.44 -15.33
CA ILE A 42 21.73 -2.91 -14.08
C ILE A 42 20.61 -3.80 -13.51
N ILE A 43 19.73 -4.34 -14.36
CA ILE A 43 18.69 -5.28 -13.94
C ILE A 43 19.33 -6.55 -13.34
N GLN A 44 20.30 -7.13 -14.03
CA GLN A 44 21.05 -8.30 -13.53
C GLN A 44 21.76 -7.99 -12.20
N ALA A 45 22.40 -6.81 -12.10
CA ALA A 45 23.05 -6.35 -10.88
C ALA A 45 22.04 -6.16 -9.74
N ARG A 46 20.84 -5.67 -10.02
CA ARG A 46 19.77 -5.48 -9.03
C ARG A 46 19.36 -6.80 -8.38
N GLU A 47 19.16 -7.84 -9.18
CA GLU A 47 18.81 -9.18 -8.70
C GLU A 47 19.92 -9.74 -7.80
N ALA A 48 21.17 -9.75 -8.29
CA ALA A 48 22.31 -10.27 -7.54
C ALA A 48 22.59 -9.50 -6.24
N VAL A 49 22.45 -8.17 -6.26
CA VAL A 49 22.66 -7.32 -5.08
C VAL A 49 21.57 -7.57 -4.03
N ALA A 50 20.31 -7.69 -4.47
CA ALA A 50 19.19 -7.99 -3.58
C ALA A 50 19.38 -9.33 -2.86
N GLU A 51 19.89 -10.34 -3.55
CA GLU A 51 20.20 -11.65 -2.97
C GLU A 51 21.41 -11.62 -2.03
N SER A 52 22.49 -10.91 -2.42
CA SER A 52 23.72 -10.88 -1.64
C SER A 52 23.60 -10.16 -0.30
N GLY A 53 22.70 -9.17 -0.19
CA GLY A 53 22.60 -8.30 0.99
C GLY A 53 23.85 -7.44 1.26
N SER A 54 24.79 -7.33 0.32
CA SER A 54 26.03 -6.55 0.49
C SER A 54 25.76 -5.06 0.35
N GLU A 55 25.93 -4.29 1.44
CA GLU A 55 25.79 -2.82 1.42
C GLU A 55 26.78 -2.16 0.45
N ARG A 56 27.99 -2.72 0.32
CA ARG A 56 28.97 -2.24 -0.65
C ARG A 56 28.49 -2.44 -2.09
N ALA A 57 27.90 -3.59 -2.40
CA ALA A 57 27.35 -3.85 -3.74
C ALA A 57 26.12 -2.97 -4.00
N ARG A 58 25.27 -2.75 -2.98
CA ARG A 58 24.12 -1.84 -3.05
C ARG A 58 24.55 -0.39 -3.35
N ALA A 59 25.60 0.10 -2.69
CA ALA A 59 26.14 1.42 -2.98
C ALA A 59 26.64 1.56 -4.43
N GLN A 60 27.28 0.53 -5.00
CA GLN A 60 27.69 0.53 -6.41
C GLN A 60 26.49 0.52 -7.36
N LEU A 61 25.47 -0.30 -7.07
CA LEU A 61 24.24 -0.36 -7.86
C LEU A 61 23.48 0.98 -7.85
N THR A 62 23.29 1.59 -6.68
CA THR A 62 22.63 2.90 -6.59
C THR A 62 23.40 3.98 -7.35
N ALA A 63 24.73 3.92 -7.34
CA ALA A 63 25.55 4.82 -8.16
C ALA A 63 25.35 4.55 -9.67
N ALA A 64 25.27 3.28 -10.08
CA ALA A 64 24.99 2.89 -11.47
C ALA A 64 23.63 3.42 -11.94
N GLU A 65 22.57 3.21 -11.16
CA GLU A 65 21.20 3.66 -11.48
C GLU A 65 21.14 5.18 -11.68
N LYS A 66 21.76 5.96 -10.78
CA LYS A 66 21.81 7.43 -10.90
C LYS A 66 22.58 7.91 -12.13
N LEU A 67 23.70 7.24 -12.47
CA LEU A 67 24.49 7.57 -13.65
C LEU A 67 23.70 7.25 -14.93
N GLN A 68 22.97 6.14 -14.94
CA GLN A 68 22.18 5.70 -16.08
C GLN A 68 20.94 6.58 -16.30
N GLU A 69 20.24 6.98 -15.24
CA GLU A 69 19.15 7.95 -15.31
C GLU A 69 19.63 9.26 -15.97
N ARG A 70 20.81 9.75 -15.58
CA ARG A 70 21.43 10.93 -16.20
C ARG A 70 21.83 10.68 -17.65
N ALA A 71 22.33 9.49 -17.97
CA ALA A 71 22.69 9.10 -19.34
C ALA A 71 21.47 9.13 -20.26
N TRP A 72 20.33 8.59 -19.81
CA TRP A 72 19.05 8.62 -20.54
C TRP A 72 18.55 10.04 -20.76
N SER A 73 18.58 10.89 -19.72
CA SER A 73 18.17 12.29 -19.85
C SER A 73 18.97 13.04 -20.92
N LEU A 74 20.31 12.90 -20.91
CA LEU A 74 21.19 13.50 -21.91
C LEU A 74 21.02 12.87 -23.29
N GLY A 75 20.83 11.55 -23.36
CA GLY A 75 20.65 10.82 -24.61
C GLY A 75 19.37 11.20 -25.34
N ASN A 76 18.27 11.36 -24.60
CA ASN A 76 17.00 11.82 -25.16
C ASN A 76 17.11 13.25 -25.72
N ALA A 77 17.77 14.15 -24.99
CA ALA A 77 18.04 15.50 -25.48
C ALA A 77 18.94 15.50 -26.72
N ALA A 78 19.98 14.66 -26.73
CA ALA A 78 20.87 14.50 -27.88
C ALA A 78 20.14 14.02 -29.13
N ILE A 79 19.21 13.06 -29.00
CA ILE A 79 18.40 12.53 -30.10
C ILE A 79 17.42 13.59 -30.60
N ALA A 80 16.76 14.31 -29.71
CA ALA A 80 15.77 15.32 -30.06
C ALA A 80 16.40 16.53 -30.78
N GLU A 81 17.61 16.93 -30.39
CA GLU A 81 18.30 18.11 -30.91
C GLU A 81 19.37 17.79 -31.96
N ASP A 82 19.52 16.51 -32.34
CA ASP A 82 20.64 16.02 -33.19
C ASP A 82 22.03 16.48 -32.68
N ASN A 83 22.19 16.51 -31.35
CA ASN A 83 23.34 17.13 -30.69
C ASN A 83 24.42 16.10 -30.32
N VAL A 84 25.44 16.00 -31.16
CA VAL A 84 26.58 15.06 -31.01
C VAL A 84 27.34 15.23 -29.69
N GLN A 85 27.43 16.45 -29.14
CA GLN A 85 28.14 16.66 -27.87
C GLN A 85 27.37 16.09 -26.68
N LEU A 86 26.05 16.26 -26.66
CA LEU A 86 25.18 15.63 -25.65
C LEU A 86 25.24 14.11 -25.78
N ALA A 87 25.22 13.56 -27.00
CA ALA A 87 25.36 12.12 -27.24
C ALA A 87 26.67 11.58 -26.64
N LYS A 88 27.81 12.26 -26.88
CA LYS A 88 29.10 11.89 -26.28
C LYS A 88 29.11 11.94 -24.75
N GLN A 89 28.40 12.90 -24.15
CA GLN A 89 28.27 12.96 -22.69
C GLN A 89 27.41 11.81 -22.16
N ALA A 90 26.28 11.52 -22.82
CA ALA A 90 25.41 10.39 -22.48
C ALA A 90 26.19 9.06 -22.50
N ARG A 91 26.99 8.82 -23.56
CA ARG A 91 27.89 7.65 -23.67
C ARG A 91 28.81 7.51 -22.46
N LYS A 92 29.50 8.60 -22.08
CA LYS A 92 30.38 8.60 -20.90
C LYS A 92 29.65 8.26 -19.60
N PHE A 93 28.38 8.65 -19.46
CA PHE A 93 27.59 8.31 -18.28
C PHE A 93 27.12 6.86 -18.29
N THR A 94 26.61 6.34 -19.42
CA THR A 94 26.19 4.93 -19.53
C THR A 94 27.37 3.96 -19.35
N ASP A 95 28.55 4.27 -19.88
CA ASP A 95 29.75 3.44 -19.67
C ASP A 95 30.16 3.39 -18.19
N LYS A 96 30.11 4.53 -17.50
CA LYS A 96 30.36 4.57 -16.05
C LYS A 96 29.28 3.83 -15.27
N ALA A 97 28.02 3.94 -15.68
CA ALA A 97 26.93 3.20 -15.05
C ALA A 97 27.13 1.69 -15.20
N ARG A 98 27.46 1.21 -16.41
CA ARG A 98 27.79 -0.19 -16.68
C ARG A 98 28.96 -0.67 -15.83
N GLN A 99 30.05 0.08 -15.77
CA GLN A 99 31.21 -0.25 -14.92
C GLN A 99 30.82 -0.36 -13.43
N ARG A 100 29.95 0.53 -12.93
CA ARG A 100 29.45 0.46 -11.54
C ARG A 100 28.55 -0.75 -11.29
N ALA A 101 27.69 -1.10 -12.24
CA ALA A 101 26.86 -2.30 -12.17
C ALA A 101 27.72 -3.58 -12.18
N GLU A 102 28.74 -3.64 -13.04
CA GLU A 102 29.73 -4.73 -13.06
C GLU A 102 30.53 -4.83 -11.75
N GLN A 103 30.92 -3.70 -11.18
CA GLN A 103 31.56 -3.66 -9.85
C GLN A 103 30.61 -4.17 -8.76
N ALA A 104 29.32 -3.84 -8.83
CA ALA A 104 28.32 -4.38 -7.90
C ALA A 104 28.29 -5.91 -8.01
N LEU A 105 28.19 -6.46 -9.23
CA LEU A 105 28.23 -7.90 -9.51
C LEU A 105 29.53 -8.57 -9.06
N ALA A 106 30.68 -7.91 -9.20
CA ALA A 106 31.96 -8.45 -8.72
C ALA A 106 31.98 -8.54 -7.19
N VAL A 107 31.48 -7.51 -6.51
CA VAL A 107 31.38 -7.50 -5.04
C VAL A 107 30.41 -8.57 -4.54
N THR A 108 29.30 -8.82 -5.22
CA THR A 108 28.37 -9.89 -4.82
C THR A 108 29.04 -11.26 -4.94
N ARG A 109 29.72 -11.55 -6.06
CA ARG A 109 30.48 -12.80 -6.24
C ARG A 109 31.54 -12.99 -5.15
N GLN A 110 32.29 -11.93 -4.83
CA GLN A 110 33.30 -12.01 -3.78
C GLN A 110 32.67 -12.25 -2.39
N ALA A 111 31.49 -11.69 -2.12
CA ALA A 111 30.77 -11.94 -0.88
C ALA A 111 30.31 -13.41 -0.77
N GLU A 112 29.87 -14.03 -1.86
CA GLU A 112 29.49 -15.45 -1.90
C GLU A 112 30.67 -16.40 -1.62
N GLU A 113 31.90 -15.95 -1.88
CA GLU A 113 33.14 -16.70 -1.67
C GLU A 113 33.79 -16.42 -0.30
N ASN A 114 33.21 -15.52 0.51
CA ASN A 114 33.77 -15.12 1.80
C ASN A 114 33.17 -15.94 2.96
N ASP A 115 33.97 -16.81 3.58
CA ASP A 115 33.55 -17.68 4.70
C ASP A 115 32.97 -16.87 5.88
N ASP A 116 33.62 -15.78 6.29
CA ASP A 116 33.18 -14.94 7.42
C ASP A 116 31.84 -14.26 7.16
N PHE A 117 31.57 -13.93 5.89
CA PHE A 117 30.28 -13.38 5.50
C PHE A 117 29.17 -14.44 5.60
N VAL A 118 29.41 -15.63 5.04
CA VAL A 118 28.45 -16.75 5.08
C VAL A 118 28.19 -17.19 6.53
N ARG A 119 29.23 -17.25 7.37
CA ARG A 119 29.11 -17.57 8.80
C ARG A 119 28.23 -16.58 9.54
N ARG A 120 28.49 -15.28 9.40
CA ARG A 120 27.66 -14.22 10.02
C ARG A 120 26.20 -14.28 9.53
N ARG A 121 25.98 -14.64 8.26
CA ARG A 121 24.63 -14.79 7.73
C ARG A 121 23.90 -16.00 8.34
N ILE A 122 24.60 -17.10 8.55
CA ILE A 122 24.07 -18.28 9.25
C ILE A 122 23.72 -17.91 10.70
N GLU A 123 24.62 -17.23 11.43
CA GLU A 123 24.38 -16.78 12.80
C GLU A 123 23.15 -15.86 12.89
N ALA A 124 23.04 -14.86 12.01
CA ALA A 124 21.86 -13.97 11.99
C ALA A 124 20.55 -14.71 11.69
N THR A 125 20.57 -15.74 10.84
CA THR A 125 19.40 -16.59 10.59
C THR A 125 19.07 -17.48 11.80
N ASP A 126 20.07 -17.89 12.58
CA ASP A 126 19.86 -18.64 13.83
C ASP A 126 19.15 -17.78 14.88
N ASP A 127 19.57 -16.51 15.03
CA ASP A 127 18.87 -15.53 15.86
C ASP A 127 17.42 -15.34 15.41
N LEU A 128 17.18 -15.29 14.08
CA LEU A 128 15.84 -15.16 13.51
C LEU A 128 14.97 -16.40 13.74
N ILE A 129 15.57 -17.60 13.76
CA ILE A 129 14.87 -18.84 14.13
C ILE A 129 14.41 -18.76 15.58
N ALA A 130 15.30 -18.33 16.49
CA ALA A 130 14.95 -18.19 17.91
C ALA A 130 13.80 -17.18 18.11
N ALA A 131 13.90 -16.00 17.51
CA ALA A 131 12.85 -14.97 17.59
C ALA A 131 11.51 -15.44 16.98
N THR A 132 11.55 -16.13 15.84
CA THR A 132 10.34 -16.72 15.23
C THR A 132 9.75 -17.82 16.13
N GLN A 133 10.57 -18.64 16.77
CA GLN A 133 10.13 -19.68 17.70
C GLN A 133 9.39 -19.11 18.91
N GLU A 134 9.91 -18.03 19.50
CA GLU A 134 9.28 -17.34 20.64
C GLU A 134 7.90 -16.78 20.28
N LYS A 135 7.72 -16.33 19.04
CA LYS A 135 6.44 -15.80 18.54
C LYS A 135 5.44 -16.88 18.10
N LEU A 136 5.91 -18.09 17.80
CA LEU A 136 5.04 -19.21 17.44
C LEU A 136 4.39 -19.80 18.69
N THR A 137 3.10 -19.49 18.85
CA THR A 137 2.28 -19.98 19.96
C THR A 137 1.50 -21.24 19.59
N GLY A 138 0.80 -21.81 20.59
CA GLY A 138 -0.21 -22.87 20.41
C GLY A 138 -1.19 -22.59 19.27
N ASP A 139 -1.66 -21.35 19.21
CA ASP A 139 -2.75 -20.89 18.34
C ASP A 139 -2.27 -20.37 16.98
N SER A 140 -0.96 -20.44 16.72
CA SER A 140 -0.41 -20.05 15.43
C SER A 140 -0.88 -21.01 14.33
N PRO A 141 -1.17 -20.51 13.11
CA PRO A 141 -1.63 -21.35 12.00
C PRO A 141 -0.71 -22.56 11.76
N PRO A 142 -1.26 -23.77 11.54
CA PRO A 142 -0.46 -24.99 11.40
C PRO A 142 0.53 -24.92 10.23
N GLU A 143 0.20 -24.20 9.16
CA GLU A 143 1.08 -23.95 8.03
C GLU A 143 2.36 -23.19 8.41
N PHE A 144 2.31 -22.33 9.42
CA PHE A 144 3.48 -21.60 9.89
C PHE A 144 4.46 -22.54 10.61
N ARG A 145 3.95 -23.54 11.33
CA ARG A 145 4.80 -24.58 11.96
C ARG A 145 5.51 -25.42 10.90
N VAL A 146 4.80 -25.86 9.86
CA VAL A 146 5.40 -26.59 8.73
C VAL A 146 6.47 -25.74 8.03
N MET A 147 6.19 -24.46 7.80
CA MET A 147 7.14 -23.54 7.18
C MET A 147 8.36 -23.31 8.09
N PHE A 148 8.16 -23.21 9.39
CA PHE A 148 9.22 -23.04 10.39
C PHE A 148 10.15 -24.27 10.45
N ASP A 149 9.59 -25.47 10.50
CA ASP A 149 10.37 -26.72 10.48
C ASP A 149 11.19 -26.84 9.19
N SER A 150 10.58 -26.51 8.05
CA SER A 150 11.28 -26.47 6.77
C SER A 150 12.38 -25.40 6.70
N ALA A 151 12.24 -24.28 7.42
CA ALA A 151 13.28 -23.27 7.53
C ALA A 151 14.45 -23.75 8.41
N ARG A 152 14.15 -24.41 9.54
CA ARG A 152 15.16 -25.02 10.42
C ARG A 152 15.98 -26.10 9.70
N GLU A 153 15.33 -26.95 8.91
CA GLU A 153 16.02 -27.97 8.12
C GLU A 153 16.97 -27.34 7.08
N LYS A 154 16.52 -26.31 6.36
CA LYS A 154 17.38 -25.58 5.41
C LYS A 154 18.58 -24.95 6.11
N GLN A 155 18.36 -24.34 7.27
CA GLN A 155 19.43 -23.75 8.05
C GLN A 155 20.44 -24.80 8.55
N GLN A 156 19.96 -25.98 8.96
CA GLN A 156 20.84 -27.08 9.33
C GLN A 156 21.71 -27.54 8.15
N ARG A 157 21.11 -27.74 6.96
CA ARG A 157 21.86 -28.05 5.73
C ARG A 157 22.85 -26.94 5.34
N ALA A 158 22.51 -25.68 5.59
CA ALA A 158 23.41 -24.55 5.36
C ALA A 158 24.70 -24.69 6.19
N ARG A 159 24.60 -25.09 7.45
CA ARG A 159 25.76 -25.35 8.32
C ARG A 159 26.60 -26.52 7.81
N GLU A 160 25.98 -27.60 7.34
CA GLU A 160 26.66 -28.75 6.75
C GLU A 160 27.44 -28.38 5.48
N PHE A 161 26.84 -27.54 4.62
CA PHE A 161 27.52 -27.00 3.44
C PHE A 161 28.69 -26.08 3.81
N LEU A 162 28.55 -25.26 4.86
CA LEU A 162 29.64 -24.43 5.36
C LEU A 162 30.81 -25.29 5.85
N GLN A 163 30.53 -26.34 6.65
CA GLN A 163 31.55 -27.29 7.13
C GLN A 163 32.28 -27.98 5.96
N SER A 164 31.56 -28.27 4.87
CA SER A 164 32.10 -28.85 3.65
C SER A 164 32.76 -27.82 2.71
N ARG A 165 32.93 -26.56 3.14
CA ARG A 165 33.42 -25.41 2.35
C ARG A 165 32.67 -25.15 1.03
N ARG A 166 31.39 -25.53 0.97
CA ARG A 166 30.49 -25.24 -0.16
C ARG A 166 29.73 -23.95 0.09
N LEU A 167 30.47 -22.83 0.16
CA LEU A 167 29.97 -21.52 0.62
C LEU A 167 28.71 -21.03 -0.12
N LYS A 168 28.69 -21.12 -1.45
CA LYS A 168 27.53 -20.73 -2.26
C LYS A 168 26.25 -21.48 -1.88
N MET A 169 26.35 -22.80 -1.70
CA MET A 169 25.19 -23.63 -1.31
C MET A 169 24.74 -23.32 0.13
N ALA A 170 25.69 -23.08 1.04
CA ALA A 170 25.41 -22.66 2.40
C ALA A 170 24.64 -21.33 2.42
N LEU A 171 25.11 -20.34 1.67
CA LEU A 171 24.46 -19.04 1.55
C LEU A 171 23.04 -19.15 0.96
N GLN A 172 22.89 -19.91 -0.12
CA GLN A 172 21.58 -20.10 -0.74
C GLN A 172 20.56 -20.73 0.22
N MET A 173 20.96 -21.76 0.98
CA MET A 173 20.07 -22.42 1.93
C MET A 173 19.67 -21.51 3.09
N THR A 174 20.61 -20.73 3.64
CA THR A 174 20.30 -19.79 4.74
C THR A 174 19.38 -18.65 4.28
N LEU A 175 19.56 -18.13 3.07
CA LEU A 175 18.66 -17.11 2.50
C LEU A 175 17.24 -17.65 2.28
N GLN A 176 17.10 -18.90 1.85
CA GLN A 176 15.80 -19.54 1.72
C GLN A 176 15.12 -19.73 3.08
N ALA A 177 15.87 -20.16 4.11
CA ALA A 177 15.36 -20.24 5.48
C ALA A 177 14.88 -18.87 5.97
N GLN A 178 15.68 -17.83 5.78
CA GLN A 178 15.35 -16.46 6.16
C GLN A 178 14.07 -15.96 5.48
N LYS A 179 13.91 -16.20 4.16
CA LYS A 179 12.70 -15.82 3.42
C LYS A 179 11.45 -16.49 4.00
N SER A 180 11.54 -17.78 4.36
CA SER A 180 10.45 -18.50 5.02
C SER A 180 10.13 -17.92 6.40
N LEU A 181 11.15 -17.63 7.22
CA LEU A 181 10.97 -17.04 8.55
C LEU A 181 10.34 -15.65 8.50
N ASN A 182 10.80 -14.78 7.60
CA ASN A 182 10.21 -13.45 7.42
C ASN A 182 8.73 -13.54 7.01
N ARG A 183 8.37 -14.47 6.12
CA ARG A 183 6.97 -14.68 5.74
C ARG A 183 6.09 -15.12 6.92
N ILE A 184 6.63 -15.92 7.84
CA ILE A 184 5.94 -16.30 9.08
C ILE A 184 5.74 -15.06 9.96
N LEU A 185 6.80 -14.29 10.20
CA LEU A 185 6.74 -13.08 11.03
C LEU A 185 5.77 -12.03 10.49
N ASP A 186 5.77 -11.80 9.18
CA ASP A 186 4.82 -10.91 8.51
C ASP A 186 3.38 -11.42 8.69
N GLY A 187 3.17 -12.73 8.53
CA GLY A 187 1.87 -13.37 8.74
C GLY A 187 1.36 -13.24 10.17
N LEU A 188 2.22 -13.48 11.16
CA LEU A 188 1.92 -13.30 12.58
C LEU A 188 1.61 -11.83 12.90
N GLY A 189 2.37 -10.88 12.37
CA GLY A 189 2.12 -9.45 12.56
C GLY A 189 0.78 -9.00 11.97
N LEU A 190 0.38 -9.54 10.81
CA LEU A 190 -0.94 -9.30 10.23
C LEU A 190 -2.05 -9.90 11.08
N GLN A 191 -1.84 -11.09 11.66
CA GLN A 191 -2.80 -11.74 12.56
C GLN A 191 -3.00 -10.94 13.86
N GLU A 192 -1.92 -10.49 14.52
CA GLU A 192 -1.97 -9.63 15.71
C GLU A 192 -2.68 -8.30 15.44
N LYS A 193 -2.46 -7.73 14.25
CA LYS A 193 -3.17 -6.52 13.83
C LYS A 193 -4.68 -6.79 13.65
N ALA A 194 -5.03 -7.85 12.94
CA ALA A 194 -6.43 -8.23 12.72
C ALA A 194 -7.16 -8.55 14.05
N GLN A 195 -6.46 -9.19 15.00
CA GLN A 195 -6.99 -9.45 16.34
C GLN A 195 -7.30 -8.15 17.08
N ARG A 196 -6.37 -7.19 17.13
CA ARG A 196 -6.61 -5.88 17.76
C ARG A 196 -7.77 -5.12 17.12
N GLU A 197 -7.88 -5.16 15.79
CA GLU A 197 -9.01 -4.54 15.07
C GLU A 197 -10.34 -5.23 15.38
N TYR A 198 -10.35 -6.57 15.49
CA TYR A 198 -11.50 -7.34 15.92
C TYR A 198 -11.95 -6.96 17.34
N ASP A 199 -11.01 -6.90 18.30
CA ASP A 199 -11.31 -6.54 19.69
C ASP A 199 -11.92 -5.13 19.80
N ALA A 200 -11.36 -4.16 19.08
CA ALA A 200 -11.89 -2.80 19.02
C ALA A 200 -13.30 -2.74 18.38
N LEU A 201 -13.55 -3.54 17.34
CA LEU A 201 -14.87 -3.66 16.74
C LEU A 201 -15.88 -4.32 17.70
N GLN A 202 -15.44 -5.26 18.55
CA GLN A 202 -16.30 -5.93 19.52
C GLN A 202 -16.77 -4.94 20.59
N GLU A 203 -15.89 -4.10 21.11
CA GLU A 203 -16.26 -3.01 22.02
C GLU A 203 -17.27 -2.05 21.38
N ARG A 204 -17.01 -1.66 20.12
CA ARG A 204 -17.91 -0.78 19.37
C ARG A 204 -19.28 -1.42 19.13
N TYR A 205 -19.32 -2.70 18.79
CA TYR A 205 -20.55 -3.46 18.64
C TYR A 205 -21.38 -3.44 19.93
N LEU A 206 -20.76 -3.74 21.07
CA LEU A 206 -21.44 -3.76 22.37
C LEU A 206 -22.01 -2.39 22.74
N SER A 207 -21.29 -1.30 22.45
CA SER A 207 -21.78 0.06 22.65
C SER A 207 -23.03 0.36 21.82
N LEU A 208 -22.99 0.09 20.51
CA LEU A 208 -24.12 0.31 19.60
C LEU A 208 -25.32 -0.59 19.92
N SER A 209 -25.08 -1.85 20.31
CA SER A 209 -26.13 -2.80 20.69
C SER A 209 -26.93 -2.29 21.89
N ARG A 210 -26.26 -1.73 22.92
CA ARG A 210 -26.93 -1.09 24.06
C ARG A 210 -27.76 0.12 23.66
N GLN A 211 -27.23 0.98 22.79
CA GLN A 211 -27.90 2.20 22.33
C GLN A 211 -29.13 1.90 21.47
N THR A 212 -29.11 0.79 20.73
CA THR A 212 -30.20 0.40 19.82
C THR A 212 -31.22 -0.53 20.46
N ALA A 213 -31.11 -0.90 21.73
CA ALA A 213 -31.96 -1.90 22.39
C ALA A 213 -33.45 -1.51 22.53
N ALA A 214 -33.80 -0.21 22.47
CA ALA A 214 -35.12 0.29 22.86
C ALA A 214 -36.12 0.57 21.72
N SER A 215 -35.91 0.08 20.50
CA SER A 215 -36.87 0.28 19.40
C SER A 215 -37.97 -0.80 19.38
N ASP A 216 -39.24 -0.39 19.36
CA ASP A 216 -40.42 -1.26 19.20
C ASP A 216 -40.73 -1.57 17.71
N HIS A 217 -39.85 -1.20 16.78
CA HIS A 217 -40.10 -1.36 15.35
C HIS A 217 -39.72 -2.78 14.86
N PRO A 218 -40.64 -3.55 14.24
CA PRO A 218 -40.37 -4.93 13.81
C PRO A 218 -39.19 -5.08 12.82
N GLU A 219 -38.98 -4.09 11.95
CA GLU A 219 -37.82 -4.08 11.04
C GLU A 219 -36.49 -3.86 11.78
N ALA A 220 -36.50 -3.03 12.84
CA ALA A 220 -35.32 -2.81 13.66
C ALA A 220 -34.95 -4.09 14.42
N ASP A 221 -35.95 -4.82 14.92
CA ASP A 221 -35.77 -6.16 15.48
C ASP A 221 -35.13 -7.14 14.51
N ALA A 222 -35.64 -7.22 13.27
CA ALA A 222 -35.08 -8.13 12.26
C ALA A 222 -33.60 -7.80 11.97
N ARG A 223 -33.26 -6.52 11.81
CA ARG A 223 -31.88 -6.08 11.60
C ARG A 223 -30.98 -6.33 12.83
N ARG A 224 -31.49 -6.15 14.05
CA ARG A 224 -30.75 -6.50 15.29
C ARG A 224 -30.41 -8.00 15.33
N ARG A 225 -31.38 -8.87 15.03
CA ARG A 225 -31.15 -10.32 14.95
C ARG A 225 -30.12 -10.69 13.90
N GLN A 226 -30.16 -10.04 12.73
CA GLN A 226 -29.16 -10.23 11.69
C GLN A 226 -27.76 -9.83 12.16
N ALA A 227 -27.63 -8.69 12.85
CA ALA A 227 -26.35 -8.24 13.40
C ALA A 227 -25.83 -9.19 14.50
N GLU A 228 -26.70 -9.72 15.36
CA GLU A 228 -26.34 -10.73 16.38
C GLU A 228 -25.88 -12.04 15.73
N GLN A 229 -26.55 -12.50 14.67
CA GLN A 229 -26.09 -13.68 13.91
C GLN A 229 -24.69 -13.45 13.33
N MET A 230 -24.44 -12.31 12.69
CA MET A 230 -23.11 -11.98 12.15
C MET A 230 -22.05 -11.90 13.25
N ARG A 231 -22.40 -11.36 14.43
CA ARG A 231 -21.49 -11.37 15.58
C ARG A 231 -21.15 -12.79 16.02
N SER A 232 -22.14 -13.67 16.17
CA SER A 232 -21.91 -15.07 16.55
C SER A 232 -21.03 -15.80 15.52
N GLU A 233 -21.26 -15.57 14.23
CA GLU A 233 -20.40 -16.09 13.15
C GLU A 233 -18.95 -15.55 13.27
N ALA A 234 -18.80 -14.26 13.59
CA ALA A 234 -17.50 -13.64 13.80
C ALA A 234 -16.77 -14.19 15.04
N GLU A 235 -17.49 -14.42 16.15
CA GLU A 235 -16.96 -15.05 17.37
C GLU A 235 -16.47 -16.48 17.07
N GLN A 236 -17.21 -17.27 16.29
CA GLN A 236 -16.75 -18.59 15.86
C GLN A 236 -15.49 -18.49 15.00
N GLN A 237 -15.44 -17.56 14.05
CA GLN A 237 -14.25 -17.34 13.21
C GLN A 237 -13.03 -16.92 14.04
N ALA A 238 -13.23 -16.08 15.06
CA ALA A 238 -12.17 -15.67 15.98
C ALA A 238 -11.69 -16.83 16.86
N ALA A 239 -12.61 -17.67 17.34
CA ALA A 239 -12.28 -18.89 18.09
C ALA A 239 -11.46 -19.89 17.26
N ASP A 240 -11.67 -19.92 15.94
CA ASP A 240 -10.87 -20.70 14.99
C ASP A 240 -9.54 -20.00 14.58
N GLY A 241 -9.19 -18.87 15.20
CA GLY A 241 -7.99 -18.08 14.87
C GLY A 241 -8.07 -17.27 13.57
N ARG A 242 -9.23 -17.23 12.90
CA ARG A 242 -9.44 -16.56 11.61
C ARG A 242 -9.83 -15.08 11.78
N TYR A 243 -9.01 -14.32 12.50
CA TYR A 243 -9.30 -12.93 12.87
C TYR A 243 -9.62 -12.00 11.68
N ALA A 244 -8.94 -12.15 10.54
CA ALA A 244 -9.23 -11.31 9.36
C ALA A 244 -10.59 -11.59 8.71
N GLN A 245 -11.18 -12.77 8.92
CA GLN A 245 -12.56 -13.07 8.52
C GLN A 245 -13.54 -12.57 9.57
N ALA A 246 -13.23 -12.82 10.85
CA ALA A 246 -14.03 -12.37 11.98
C ALA A 246 -14.23 -10.85 11.98
N GLU A 247 -13.14 -10.09 11.77
CA GLU A 247 -13.13 -8.64 11.64
C GLU A 247 -14.08 -8.14 10.55
N ARG A 248 -13.99 -8.70 9.33
CA ARG A 248 -14.87 -8.34 8.21
C ARG A 248 -16.34 -8.65 8.48
N THR A 249 -16.63 -9.78 9.13
CA THR A 249 -18.00 -10.18 9.49
C THR A 249 -18.56 -9.25 10.57
N LEU A 250 -17.79 -8.97 11.62
CA LEU A 250 -18.18 -8.10 12.71
C LEU A 250 -18.38 -6.64 12.26
N ARG A 251 -17.55 -6.16 11.32
CA ARG A 251 -17.72 -4.83 10.72
C ARG A 251 -19.09 -4.65 10.09
N LYS A 252 -19.60 -5.65 9.36
CA LYS A 252 -20.97 -5.61 8.80
C LYS A 252 -22.04 -5.56 9.88
N ALA A 253 -21.85 -6.29 10.98
CA ALA A 253 -22.75 -6.25 12.11
C ALA A 253 -22.80 -4.85 12.75
N VAL A 254 -21.63 -4.21 12.90
CA VAL A 254 -21.48 -2.82 13.37
C VAL A 254 -22.16 -1.83 12.41
N GLU A 255 -22.01 -2.00 11.09
CA GLU A 255 -22.67 -1.15 10.08
C GLU A 255 -24.20 -1.22 10.19
N ILE A 256 -24.77 -2.41 10.40
CA ILE A 256 -26.21 -2.59 10.61
C ILE A 256 -26.68 -1.83 11.85
N LEU A 257 -25.99 -1.97 12.98
CA LEU A 257 -26.36 -1.29 14.22
C LEU A 257 -26.18 0.24 14.13
N ALA A 258 -25.13 0.70 13.45
CA ALA A 258 -24.92 2.13 13.21
C ALA A 258 -26.04 2.73 12.36
N ALA A 259 -26.51 2.01 11.32
CA ALA A 259 -27.65 2.45 10.52
C ALA A 259 -28.95 2.49 11.34
N LEU A 260 -29.15 1.55 12.26
CA LEU A 260 -30.29 1.56 13.19
C LEU A 260 -30.23 2.76 14.14
N GLN A 261 -29.07 3.07 14.71
CA GLN A 261 -28.90 4.23 15.57
C GLN A 261 -29.20 5.53 14.81
N GLN A 262 -28.64 5.71 13.62
CA GLN A 262 -28.93 6.88 12.79
C GLN A 262 -30.42 7.01 12.47
N SER A 263 -31.13 5.90 12.29
CA SER A 263 -32.58 5.90 12.06
C SER A 263 -33.37 6.27 13.33
N ALA A 264 -32.87 5.89 14.51
CA ALA A 264 -33.48 6.20 15.81
C ALA A 264 -33.27 7.67 16.22
N ASP A 265 -32.11 8.24 15.90
CA ASP A 265 -31.77 9.65 16.17
C ASP A 265 -32.41 10.59 15.12
N GLY A 266 -32.74 10.06 13.94
CA GLY A 266 -33.38 10.77 12.82
C GLY A 266 -34.55 11.67 13.22
N PRO A 267 -35.60 11.19 13.91
CA PRO A 267 -36.73 12.01 14.31
C PRO A 267 -36.33 13.24 15.15
N GLN A 268 -35.43 13.08 16.13
CA GLN A 268 -35.00 14.19 17.00
C GLN A 268 -34.16 15.21 16.23
N MET A 269 -33.22 14.73 15.40
CA MET A 269 -32.39 15.61 14.56
C MET A 269 -33.24 16.39 13.54
N ILE A 270 -34.19 15.72 12.88
CA ILE A 270 -35.09 16.35 11.91
C ILE A 270 -36.01 17.36 12.60
N ALA A 271 -36.55 17.04 13.77
CA ALA A 271 -37.38 17.97 14.54
C ALA A 271 -36.59 19.23 14.95
N ALA A 272 -35.38 19.08 15.47
CA ALA A 272 -34.53 20.20 15.87
C ALA A 272 -34.15 21.09 14.66
N SER A 273 -33.81 20.47 13.53
CA SER A 273 -33.47 21.20 12.28
C SER A 273 -34.68 21.92 11.68
N LEU A 274 -35.86 21.28 11.69
CA LEU A 274 -37.12 21.92 11.31
C LEU A 274 -37.41 23.15 12.15
N GLU A 275 -37.26 23.04 13.48
CA GLU A 275 -37.50 24.14 14.40
C GLU A 275 -36.51 25.30 14.18
N GLU A 276 -35.22 25.01 14.03
CA GLU A 276 -34.17 25.99 13.76
C GLU A 276 -34.42 26.75 12.46
N LEU A 277 -34.67 26.04 11.36
CA LEU A 277 -34.87 26.63 10.03
C LEU A 277 -36.20 27.40 9.95
N THR A 278 -37.25 26.93 10.63
CA THR A 278 -38.52 27.66 10.73
C THR A 278 -38.31 28.98 11.46
N ARG A 279 -37.60 28.98 12.61
CA ARG A 279 -37.24 30.20 13.34
C ARG A 279 -36.37 31.16 12.49
N TRP A 280 -35.51 30.64 11.61
CA TRP A 280 -34.75 31.47 10.69
C TRP A 280 -35.63 32.10 9.61
N ALA A 281 -36.51 31.32 8.97
CA ALA A 281 -37.47 31.83 8.00
C ALA A 281 -38.38 32.91 8.61
N ASP A 282 -38.89 32.70 9.83
CA ASP A 282 -39.76 33.65 10.52
C ASP A 282 -39.04 34.98 10.81
N ARG A 283 -37.72 34.96 11.09
CA ARG A 283 -36.92 36.17 11.28
C ARG A 283 -36.72 36.96 9.98
N LEU A 284 -36.60 36.29 8.84
CA LEU A 284 -36.44 36.95 7.53
C LEU A 284 -37.79 37.47 7.00
N ALA A 285 -38.92 36.94 7.45
CA ALA A 285 -40.24 37.25 6.91
C ALA A 285 -40.59 38.77 6.86
N PRO A 286 -40.32 39.58 7.91
CA PRO A 286 -40.61 41.02 7.86
C PRO A 286 -39.76 41.75 6.82
N GLN A 287 -38.50 41.35 6.64
CA GLN A 287 -37.59 41.96 5.66
C GLN A 287 -38.04 41.66 4.24
N VAL A 288 -38.47 40.43 3.98
CA VAL A 288 -39.03 40.02 2.69
C VAL A 288 -40.32 40.80 2.38
N GLN A 289 -41.21 40.98 3.36
CA GLN A 289 -42.45 41.76 3.18
C GLN A 289 -42.19 43.21 2.75
N THR A 290 -41.11 43.82 3.23
CA THR A 290 -40.71 45.18 2.84
C THR A 290 -39.84 45.23 1.57
N SER A 291 -39.34 44.09 1.11
CA SER A 291 -38.46 44.01 -0.06
C SER A 291 -39.26 44.20 -1.35
N THR A 292 -38.74 45.05 -2.24
CA THR A 292 -39.28 45.25 -3.59
C THR A 292 -38.71 44.26 -4.61
N ASP A 293 -37.72 43.45 -4.24
CA ASP A 293 -37.12 42.45 -5.14
C ASP A 293 -38.03 41.20 -5.26
N PRO A 294 -38.60 40.92 -6.44
CA PRO A 294 -39.44 39.73 -6.64
C PRO A 294 -38.67 38.41 -6.43
N LYS A 295 -37.34 38.40 -6.52
CA LYS A 295 -36.51 37.23 -6.24
C LYS A 295 -36.54 36.86 -4.76
N ALA A 296 -36.57 37.85 -3.85
CA ALA A 296 -36.65 37.61 -2.41
C ALA A 296 -37.93 36.87 -2.03
N HIS A 297 -39.08 37.30 -2.56
CA HIS A 297 -40.37 36.64 -2.34
C HIS A 297 -40.37 35.19 -2.84
N ARG A 298 -39.87 34.93 -4.06
CA ARG A 298 -39.80 33.56 -4.62
C ARG A 298 -38.91 32.62 -3.79
N LEU A 299 -37.76 33.09 -3.33
CA LEU A 299 -36.86 32.29 -2.49
C LEU A 299 -37.51 32.01 -1.13
N TYR A 300 -38.19 32.99 -0.54
CA TYR A 300 -38.92 32.77 0.71
C TYR A 300 -40.02 31.71 0.57
N ASP A 301 -40.84 31.80 -0.49
CA ASP A 301 -41.89 30.81 -0.77
C ASP A 301 -41.31 29.40 -1.00
N ALA A 302 -40.23 29.29 -1.79
CA ALA A 302 -39.54 28.03 -2.02
C ALA A 302 -38.97 27.42 -0.73
N ALA A 303 -38.38 28.25 0.15
CA ALA A 303 -37.89 27.80 1.45
C ALA A 303 -39.03 27.26 2.32
N ARG A 304 -40.18 27.96 2.39
CA ARG A 304 -41.35 27.51 3.14
C ARG A 304 -41.94 26.21 2.59
N ASP A 305 -41.99 26.06 1.27
CA ASP A 305 -42.41 24.81 0.63
C ASP A 305 -41.48 23.65 0.99
N HIS A 306 -40.16 23.86 0.94
CA HIS A 306 -39.18 22.87 1.38
C HIS A 306 -39.32 22.48 2.87
N LEU A 307 -39.55 23.44 3.77
CA LEU A 307 -39.80 23.15 5.18
C LEU A 307 -41.08 22.34 5.38
N THR A 308 -42.16 22.71 4.68
CA THR A 308 -43.45 22.02 4.76
C THR A 308 -43.34 20.57 4.25
N GLN A 309 -42.69 20.37 3.11
CA GLN A 309 -42.41 19.04 2.58
C GLN A 309 -41.51 18.23 3.50
N GLY A 310 -40.49 18.86 4.08
CA GLY A 310 -39.60 18.24 5.07
C GLY A 310 -40.36 17.75 6.31
N ALA A 311 -41.26 18.57 6.85
CA ALA A 311 -42.12 18.21 7.98
C ALA A 311 -43.08 17.06 7.63
N ALA A 312 -43.71 17.10 6.45
CA ALA A 312 -44.61 16.03 6.00
C ALA A 312 -43.86 14.69 5.83
N LEU A 313 -42.66 14.72 5.25
CA LEU A 313 -41.82 13.53 5.11
C LEU A 313 -41.36 12.99 6.48
N ALA A 314 -41.06 13.86 7.43
CA ALA A 314 -40.71 13.48 8.79
C ALA A 314 -41.87 12.78 9.51
N GLN A 315 -43.10 13.30 9.36
CA GLN A 315 -44.32 12.67 9.90
C GLN A 315 -44.62 11.31 9.28
N GLN A 316 -44.21 11.10 8.03
CA GLN A 316 -44.30 9.80 7.34
C GLN A 316 -43.16 8.84 7.71
N GLY A 317 -42.26 9.22 8.63
CA GLY A 317 -41.08 8.43 9.00
C GLY A 317 -39.97 8.40 7.95
N ASN A 318 -40.08 9.22 6.89
CA ASN A 318 -39.10 9.27 5.81
C ASN A 318 -38.00 10.29 6.10
N TYR A 319 -37.23 10.02 7.16
CA TYR A 319 -36.23 10.95 7.70
C TYR A 319 -35.11 11.30 6.70
N GLU A 320 -34.73 10.37 5.81
CA GLU A 320 -33.71 10.64 4.79
C GLU A 320 -34.19 11.70 3.78
N ARG A 321 -35.42 11.56 3.26
CA ARG A 321 -35.99 12.55 2.35
C ARG A 321 -36.30 13.85 3.07
N ALA A 322 -36.73 13.79 4.33
CA ALA A 322 -36.90 14.96 5.16
C ALA A 322 -35.57 15.73 5.28
N ALA A 323 -34.45 15.06 5.59
CA ALA A 323 -33.12 15.69 5.69
C ALA A 323 -32.73 16.43 4.40
N LYS A 324 -32.94 15.80 3.24
CA LYS A 324 -32.66 16.41 1.93
C LYS A 324 -33.49 17.67 1.68
N ARG A 325 -34.78 17.68 2.09
CA ARG A 325 -35.63 18.88 2.00
C ARG A 325 -35.18 20.00 2.94
N LEU A 326 -34.76 19.67 4.15
CA LEU A 326 -34.23 20.66 5.10
C LEU A 326 -32.91 21.26 4.61
N GLN A 327 -32.05 20.48 3.95
CA GLN A 327 -30.83 20.99 3.31
C GLN A 327 -31.15 21.99 2.19
N ALA A 328 -32.16 21.70 1.35
CA ALA A 328 -32.61 22.63 0.32
C ALA A 328 -33.16 23.93 0.94
N ALA A 329 -34.02 23.82 1.97
CA ALA A 329 -34.53 24.99 2.69
C ALA A 329 -33.39 25.87 3.25
N ARG A 330 -32.36 25.26 3.86
CA ARG A 330 -31.19 25.98 4.39
C ARG A 330 -30.44 26.75 3.30
N GLN A 331 -30.21 26.15 2.13
CA GLN A 331 -29.55 26.81 1.00
C GLN A 331 -30.37 28.01 0.51
N THR A 332 -31.68 27.83 0.34
CA THR A 332 -32.59 28.88 -0.10
C THR A 332 -32.67 30.04 0.89
N LEU A 333 -32.74 29.76 2.20
CA LEU A 333 -32.72 30.79 3.25
C LEU A 333 -31.39 31.56 3.31
N SER A 334 -30.28 30.88 3.05
CA SER A 334 -28.97 31.53 2.97
C SER A 334 -28.88 32.51 1.79
N GLU A 335 -29.38 32.11 0.61
CA GLU A 335 -29.42 33.00 -0.55
C GLU A 335 -30.36 34.18 -0.31
N LEU A 336 -31.50 33.93 0.31
CA LEU A 336 -32.46 34.97 0.69
C LEU A 336 -31.85 36.01 1.63
N SER A 337 -31.14 35.58 2.68
CA SER A 337 -30.48 36.48 3.65
C SER A 337 -29.55 37.48 2.95
N ASN A 338 -28.76 37.00 1.99
CA ASN A 338 -27.83 37.85 1.24
C ASN A 338 -28.52 38.92 0.38
N ILE A 339 -29.76 38.68 -0.06
CA ILE A 339 -30.52 39.63 -0.88
C ILE A 339 -31.19 40.68 0.00
N VAL A 340 -31.73 40.29 1.15
CA VAL A 340 -32.44 41.22 2.05
C VAL A 340 -31.50 42.07 2.92
N GLU A 341 -30.22 41.72 2.98
CA GLU A 341 -29.17 42.51 3.66
C GLU A 341 -28.55 43.60 2.77
N GLN A 342 -28.85 43.61 1.46
CA GLN A 342 -28.43 44.64 0.50
C GLN A 342 -29.48 45.75 0.41
#